data_AF-A0A8T2ZBK9-F1
#
_entry.id   AF-A0A8T2ZBK9-F1
#
_cell.length_a   1.000
_cell.length_b   1.000
_cell.length_c   1.000
_cell.angle_alpha   90.00
_cell.angle_beta   90.00
_cell.angle_gamma   90.00
#
_symmetry.space_group_name_H-M   'P 1'
#
loop_
_entity.id
_entity.type
_entity.pdbx_description
1 polymer ?
#
loop_
_entity_poly.entity_id
_entity_poly.type
_entity_poly.pdbx_seq_one_letter_code
_entity_poly.pdbx_strand_id
1 'polypeptide(L)'
;MGSSSTVDISAMQEIMLEFRAGKMVFVGKKFVHDSRKGLVRIGRGDEGLLHFQWLDRNLNAVEDDHIIFSEEAVFEKVNQALGRVYILKFNTDDRKFFIWVQEPKAKDDSQLCSSVNYYINRPFVDEEEPDASTPFQVFEDMLKDNISSRFLLIALKTGNSVVPDLGAEVMSGVNSSSEPVKLEDLQRILSNIGAGGVFCSDSAIDHILVCCT
;
A
#
# COMPACT_ATOMS: atom_id res chain seq x y z
N MET A 1 8.49 -5.73 -40.49
CA MET A 1 9.53 -5.23 -39.57
C MET A 1 8.82 -4.98 -38.25
N GLY A 2 8.80 -5.96 -37.36
CA GLY A 2 8.19 -5.81 -36.05
C GLY A 2 9.23 -5.21 -35.13
N SER A 3 9.03 -3.96 -34.71
CA SER A 3 9.85 -3.33 -33.69
C SER A 3 9.58 -4.05 -32.37
N SER A 4 10.49 -4.94 -32.00
CA SER A 4 10.55 -5.49 -30.64
C SER A 4 10.96 -4.34 -29.74
N SER A 5 9.99 -3.67 -29.11
CA SER A 5 10.25 -2.80 -27.98
C SER A 5 10.80 -3.68 -26.86
N THR A 6 12.12 -3.74 -26.75
CA THR A 6 12.78 -4.14 -25.51
C THR A 6 12.41 -3.06 -24.50
N VAL A 7 11.32 -3.28 -23.76
CA VAL A 7 11.01 -2.49 -22.57
C VAL A 7 12.25 -2.63 -21.69
N ASP A 8 12.93 -1.52 -21.45
CA ASP A 8 14.06 -1.49 -20.54
C ASP A 8 13.47 -1.47 -19.12
N ILE A 9 13.04 -2.65 -18.64
CA ILE A 9 12.30 -2.88 -17.38
C ILE A 9 13.12 -2.47 -16.14
N SER A 10 14.27 -1.81 -16.32
CA SER A 10 15.16 -1.35 -15.24
C SER A 10 15.00 0.13 -14.88
N ALA A 11 14.21 0.91 -15.63
CA ALA A 11 14.06 2.34 -15.38
C ALA A 11 12.86 2.64 -14.47
N MET A 12 13.11 2.78 -13.16
CA MET A 12 12.10 3.34 -12.24
C MET A 12 11.84 4.81 -12.55
N GLN A 13 10.56 5.19 -12.65
CA GLN A 13 10.12 6.56 -12.85
C GLN A 13 10.10 7.34 -11.53
N GLU A 14 9.70 6.69 -10.43
CA GLU A 14 9.69 7.27 -9.10
C GLU A 14 10.34 6.31 -8.10
N ILE A 15 11.35 6.81 -7.37
CA ILE A 15 11.96 6.08 -6.26
C ILE A 15 11.39 6.60 -4.96
N MET A 16 10.73 5.72 -4.20
CA MET A 16 10.04 6.08 -2.96
C MET A 16 10.89 5.78 -1.72
N LEU A 17 11.65 4.69 -1.76
CA LEU A 17 12.52 4.27 -0.66
C LEU A 17 13.74 3.53 -1.18
N GLU A 18 14.92 3.84 -0.63
CA GLU A 18 16.15 3.08 -0.84
C GLU A 18 16.87 2.85 0.47
N PHE A 19 17.50 1.69 0.61
CA PHE A 19 18.35 1.38 1.75
C PHE A 19 19.36 0.29 1.41
N ARG A 20 20.49 0.31 2.11
CA ARG A 20 21.54 -0.69 1.92
C ARG A 20 21.15 -2.00 2.60
N ALA A 21 21.11 -3.07 1.84
CA ALA A 21 20.90 -4.42 2.34
C ALA A 21 21.52 -5.45 1.40
N GLY A 22 22.07 -6.52 1.95
CA GLY A 22 22.52 -7.67 1.16
C GLY A 22 21.47 -8.77 1.12
N LYS A 23 21.60 -9.72 0.21
CA LYS A 23 20.76 -10.92 0.14
C LYS A 23 21.19 -11.95 1.17
N MET A 24 20.26 -12.80 1.60
CA MET A 24 20.58 -14.07 2.24
C MET A 24 20.40 -15.18 1.23
N VAL A 25 21.41 -16.01 1.05
CA VAL A 25 21.40 -17.11 0.08
C VAL A 25 21.31 -18.43 0.82
N PHE A 26 20.43 -19.32 0.36
CA PHE A 26 20.35 -20.67 0.87
C PHE A 26 21.38 -21.56 0.17
N VAL A 27 22.45 -21.95 0.89
CA VAL A 27 23.52 -22.78 0.36
C VAL A 27 23.52 -24.13 1.07
N GLY A 28 23.22 -25.19 0.32
CA GLY A 28 23.13 -26.57 0.83
C GLY A 28 21.95 -26.77 1.78
N LYS A 29 22.13 -26.44 3.07
CA LYS A 29 21.11 -26.58 4.13
C LYS A 29 21.08 -25.39 5.11
N LYS A 30 21.78 -24.29 4.79
CA LYS A 30 21.92 -23.13 5.68
C LYS A 30 21.72 -21.84 4.90
N PHE A 31 21.16 -20.84 5.58
CA PHE A 31 21.18 -19.46 5.08
C PHE A 31 22.54 -18.82 5.40
N VAL A 32 23.14 -18.20 4.38
CA VAL A 32 24.41 -17.47 4.49
C VAL A 32 24.20 -16.05 3.97
N HIS A 33 24.83 -15.07 4.60
CA HIS A 33 24.78 -13.70 4.12
C HIS A 33 25.58 -13.58 2.81
N ASP A 34 24.97 -12.98 1.79
CA ASP A 34 25.71 -12.56 0.61
C ASP A 34 26.66 -11.43 1.02
N SER A 35 27.97 -11.62 0.80
CA SER A 35 29.01 -10.65 1.15
C SER A 35 28.97 -9.36 0.32
N ARG A 36 28.19 -9.34 -0.76
CA ARG A 36 28.09 -8.21 -1.68
C ARG A 36 27.35 -7.04 -1.04
N LYS A 37 27.74 -5.84 -1.46
CA LYS A 37 27.08 -4.60 -1.04
C LYS A 37 25.84 -4.42 -1.92
N GLY A 38 24.68 -4.67 -1.36
CA GLY A 38 23.43 -4.49 -2.07
C GLY A 38 22.76 -3.15 -1.76
N LEU A 39 21.87 -2.76 -2.66
CA LEU A 39 20.90 -1.68 -2.46
C LEU A 39 19.52 -2.25 -2.76
N VAL A 40 18.59 -2.08 -1.82
CA VAL A 40 17.17 -2.30 -2.08
C VAL A 40 16.57 -0.97 -2.51
N ARG A 41 15.75 -1.02 -3.56
CA ARG A 41 15.01 0.12 -4.09
C ARG A 41 13.55 -0.26 -4.22
N ILE A 42 12.68 0.60 -3.71
CA ILE A 42 11.22 0.50 -3.84
C ILE A 42 10.75 1.73 -4.59
N GLY A 43 10.00 1.52 -5.65
CA GLY A 43 9.55 2.58 -6.53
C GLY A 43 8.58 2.09 -7.57
N ARG A 44 8.12 3.01 -8.42
CA ARG A 44 7.22 2.72 -9.53
C ARG A 44 7.99 2.70 -10.84
N GLY A 45 7.76 1.66 -11.64
CA GLY A 45 8.23 1.57 -13.02
C GLY A 45 7.46 2.48 -13.96
N ASP A 46 7.79 2.46 -15.24
CA ASP A 46 7.07 3.23 -16.26
C ASP A 46 5.66 2.68 -16.53
N GLU A 47 5.42 1.42 -16.16
CA GLU A 47 4.10 0.80 -16.13
C GLU A 47 3.25 1.21 -14.91
N GLY A 48 3.80 2.01 -13.99
CA GLY A 48 3.13 2.43 -12.76
C GLY A 48 3.05 1.36 -11.66
N LEU A 49 3.43 0.11 -11.96
CA LEU A 49 3.49 -0.96 -10.99
C LEU A 49 4.59 -0.71 -9.97
N LEU A 50 4.41 -1.23 -8.76
CA LEU A 50 5.39 -1.11 -7.69
C LEU A 50 6.42 -2.22 -7.79
N HIS A 51 7.69 -1.85 -7.91
CA HIS A 51 8.81 -2.76 -7.94
C HIS A 51 9.59 -2.70 -6.62
N PHE A 52 9.97 -3.87 -6.15
CA PHE A 52 10.97 -4.09 -5.12
C PHE A 52 12.19 -4.69 -5.78
N GLN A 53 13.22 -3.86 -5.99
CA GLN A 53 14.44 -4.24 -6.67
C GLN A 53 15.60 -4.42 -5.70
N TRP A 54 16.43 -5.41 -5.97
CA TRP A 54 17.75 -5.55 -5.36
C TRP A 54 18.84 -5.37 -6.42
N LEU A 55 19.79 -4.49 -6.11
CA LEU A 55 20.88 -4.12 -7.01
C LEU A 55 22.23 -4.42 -6.35
N ASP A 56 23.16 -4.97 -7.14
CA ASP A 56 24.56 -5.07 -6.73
C ASP A 56 25.23 -3.70 -6.90
N ARG A 57 25.68 -3.09 -5.80
CA ARG A 57 26.29 -1.74 -5.82
C ARG A 57 27.67 -1.70 -6.48
N ASN A 58 28.35 -2.84 -6.62
CA ASN A 58 29.64 -2.90 -7.29
C ASN A 58 29.46 -2.90 -8.81
N LEU A 59 28.47 -3.64 -9.30
CA LEU A 59 28.14 -3.74 -10.72
C LEU A 59 27.17 -2.65 -11.18
N ASN A 60 26.47 -2.02 -10.22
CA ASN A 60 25.37 -1.10 -10.44
C ASN A 60 24.28 -1.68 -11.36
N ALA A 61 23.98 -2.97 -11.15
CA ALA A 61 23.03 -3.74 -11.95
C ALA A 61 21.92 -4.30 -11.06
N VAL A 62 20.68 -4.22 -11.54
CA VAL A 62 19.52 -4.89 -10.92
C VAL A 62 19.69 -6.39 -11.15
N GLU A 63 19.70 -7.18 -10.07
CA GLU A 63 19.74 -8.65 -10.18
C GLU A 63 18.38 -9.29 -9.93
N ASP A 64 17.61 -8.72 -9.01
CA ASP A 64 16.28 -9.22 -8.65
C ASP A 64 15.29 -8.06 -8.72
N ASP A 65 14.16 -8.31 -9.36
CA ASP A 65 13.03 -7.39 -9.44
C ASP A 65 11.75 -8.14 -9.10
N HIS A 66 11.00 -7.62 -8.13
CA HIS A 66 9.72 -8.16 -7.71
C HIS A 66 8.64 -7.10 -7.85
N ILE A 67 7.68 -7.35 -8.73
CA ILE A 67 6.44 -6.60 -8.79
C ILE A 67 5.57 -7.03 -7.60
N ILE A 68 5.09 -6.05 -6.84
CA ILE A 68 4.27 -6.28 -5.64
C ILE A 68 2.94 -5.54 -5.79
N PHE A 69 1.83 -6.25 -5.62
CA PHE A 69 0.51 -5.64 -5.47
C PHE A 69 0.22 -5.28 -4.01
N SER A 70 -0.67 -4.31 -3.80
CA SER A 70 -1.08 -3.91 -2.45
C SER A 70 -1.65 -5.10 -1.68
N GLU A 71 -1.27 -5.23 -0.41
CA GLU A 71 -1.66 -6.35 0.48
C GLU A 71 -1.09 -7.73 0.09
N GLU A 72 -0.32 -7.81 -1.00
CA GLU A 72 0.26 -9.07 -1.48
C GLU A 72 1.49 -9.51 -0.68
N ALA A 73 2.27 -8.55 -0.17
CA ALA A 73 3.53 -8.85 0.52
C ALA A 73 3.64 -8.17 1.87
N VAL A 74 4.31 -8.85 2.80
CA VAL A 74 4.63 -8.35 4.14
C VAL A 74 6.13 -8.37 4.31
N PHE A 75 6.67 -7.27 4.86
CA PHE A 75 8.07 -7.15 5.21
C PHE A 75 8.25 -7.23 6.72
N GLU A 76 8.90 -8.27 7.22
CA GLU A 76 9.01 -8.51 8.66
C GLU A 76 10.44 -8.84 9.09
N LYS A 77 10.74 -8.55 10.36
CA LYS A 77 12.02 -8.94 10.97
C LYS A 77 11.99 -10.43 11.30
N VAL A 78 13.03 -11.15 10.90
CA VAL A 78 13.14 -12.57 11.21
C VAL A 78 13.72 -12.77 12.61
N ASN A 79 12.86 -12.98 13.60
CA ASN A 79 13.25 -13.07 15.01
C ASN A 79 14.16 -14.26 15.35
N GLN A 80 14.14 -15.31 14.52
CA GLN A 80 14.96 -16.49 14.72
C GLN A 80 16.39 -16.31 14.20
N ALA A 81 16.66 -15.28 13.38
CA ALA A 81 18.00 -15.00 12.88
C ALA A 81 18.72 -14.09 13.86
N LEU A 82 20.03 -14.32 13.99
CA LEU A 82 20.90 -13.38 14.67
C LEU A 82 21.10 -12.13 13.80
N GLY A 83 20.89 -10.96 14.40
CA GLY A 83 21.20 -9.67 13.79
C GLY A 83 20.00 -8.98 13.13
N ARG A 84 20.24 -8.48 11.91
CA ARG A 84 19.36 -7.53 11.19
C ARG A 84 18.80 -8.14 9.92
N VAL A 85 18.25 -9.35 10.05
CA VAL A 85 17.68 -10.12 8.94
C VAL A 85 16.18 -9.87 8.86
N TYR A 86 15.72 -9.59 7.65
CA TYR A 86 14.35 -9.34 7.30
C TYR A 86 13.93 -10.24 6.14
N ILE A 87 12.62 -10.46 6.03
CA ILE A 87 12.02 -11.26 4.97
C ILE A 87 10.92 -10.43 4.32
N LEU A 88 10.94 -10.39 2.98
CA LEU A 88 9.77 -10.04 2.18
C LEU A 88 9.06 -11.35 1.85
N LYS A 89 7.86 -11.52 2.41
CA LYS A 89 7.04 -12.72 2.24
C LYS A 89 5.83 -12.37 1.39
N PHE A 90 5.61 -13.12 0.32
CA PHE A 90 4.41 -13.03 -0.50
C PHE A 90 3.31 -13.88 0.14
N ASN A 91 2.10 -13.36 0.19
CA ASN A 91 0.94 -14.03 0.79
C ASN A 91 0.24 -14.96 -0.21
N THR A 92 0.37 -14.66 -1.50
CA THR A 92 -0.26 -15.36 -2.62
C THR A 92 0.51 -16.58 -3.10
N ASP A 93 1.79 -16.70 -2.75
CA ASP A 93 2.66 -17.83 -3.09
C ASP A 93 3.70 -18.13 -1.99
N ASP A 94 4.59 -19.09 -2.22
CA ASP A 94 5.62 -19.52 -1.27
C ASP A 94 6.96 -18.78 -1.43
N ARG A 95 7.02 -17.74 -2.28
CA ARG A 95 8.24 -16.95 -2.49
C ARG A 95 8.59 -16.17 -1.23
N LYS A 96 9.86 -16.25 -0.87
CA LYS A 96 10.45 -15.59 0.30
C LYS A 96 11.76 -14.96 -0.12
N PHE A 97 11.88 -13.66 0.07
CA PHE A 97 13.12 -12.93 -0.23
C PHE A 97 13.75 -12.44 1.07
N PHE A 98 14.86 -13.06 1.44
CA PHE A 98 15.56 -12.79 2.69
C PHE A 98 16.68 -11.78 2.46
N ILE A 99 16.72 -10.73 3.28
CA ILE A 99 17.74 -9.68 3.22
C ILE A 99 18.32 -9.39 4.59
N TRP A 100 19.55 -8.86 4.61
CA TRP A 100 20.20 -8.38 5.82
C TRP A 100 20.57 -6.92 5.69
N VAL A 101 20.13 -6.08 6.63
CA VAL A 101 20.27 -4.63 6.56
C VAL A 101 21.72 -4.22 6.80
N GLN A 102 22.27 -3.44 5.86
CA GLN A 102 23.65 -2.93 5.84
C GLN A 102 23.75 -1.45 6.27
N GLU A 103 22.64 -0.82 6.68
CA GLU A 103 22.68 0.55 7.22
C GLU A 103 23.59 0.64 8.47
N PRO A 104 24.30 1.75 8.68
CA PRO A 104 25.25 1.88 9.78
C PRO A 104 24.54 2.00 11.14
N LYS A 105 23.30 2.49 11.16
CA LYS A 105 22.54 2.75 12.38
C LYS A 105 21.40 1.74 12.53
N ALA A 106 21.58 0.75 13.39
CA ALA A 106 20.55 -0.25 13.69
C ALA A 106 19.30 0.32 14.40
N LYS A 107 19.40 1.53 14.99
CA LYS A 107 18.29 2.16 15.71
C LYS A 107 17.09 2.46 14.80
N ASP A 108 17.35 2.67 13.52
CA ASP A 108 16.34 3.10 12.56
C ASP A 108 15.68 1.91 11.84
N ASP A 109 16.14 0.67 12.09
CA ASP A 109 15.67 -0.54 11.40
C ASP A 109 14.15 -0.78 11.58
N SER A 110 13.58 -0.42 12.73
CA SER A 110 12.13 -0.54 12.95
C SER A 110 11.33 0.44 12.11
N GLN A 111 11.83 1.68 11.96
CA GLN A 111 11.19 2.70 11.12
C GLN A 111 11.32 2.34 9.65
N LEU A 112 12.48 1.80 9.26
CA LEU A 112 12.70 1.26 7.93
C LEU A 112 11.70 0.15 7.61
N CYS A 113 11.52 -0.82 8.51
CA CYS A 113 10.56 -1.91 8.36
C CYS A 113 9.12 -1.39 8.18
N SER A 114 8.71 -0.41 8.99
CA SER A 114 7.39 0.23 8.85
C SER A 114 7.26 0.98 7.53
N SER A 115 8.31 1.68 7.09
CA SER A 115 8.32 2.44 5.83
C SER A 115 8.23 1.52 4.62
N VAL A 116 8.96 0.40 4.63
CA VAL A 116 8.84 -0.63 3.57
C VAL A 116 7.40 -1.12 3.48
N ASN A 117 6.79 -1.54 4.60
CA ASN A 117 5.40 -2.00 4.59
C ASN A 117 4.42 -0.91 4.14
N TYR A 118 4.66 0.34 4.52
CA TYR A 118 3.84 1.47 4.09
C TYR A 118 3.86 1.64 2.57
N TYR A 119 5.04 1.56 1.94
CA TYR A 119 5.17 1.74 0.50
C TYR A 119 4.69 0.52 -0.30
N ILE A 120 5.00 -0.71 0.14
CA ILE A 120 4.57 -1.92 -0.59
C ILE A 120 3.05 -2.15 -0.56
N ASN A 121 2.37 -1.65 0.48
CA ASN A 121 0.92 -1.76 0.60
C ASN A 121 0.18 -0.50 0.14
N ARG A 122 0.89 0.49 -0.42
CA ARG A 122 0.23 1.70 -0.93
C ARG A 122 -0.57 1.32 -2.18
N PRO A 123 -1.88 1.64 -2.23
CA PRO A 123 -2.68 1.38 -3.42
C PRO A 123 -2.10 2.12 -4.62
N PHE A 124 -2.16 1.45 -5.76
CA PHE A 124 -1.98 2.11 -7.03
C PHE A 124 -3.17 3.06 -7.21
N VAL A 125 -2.89 4.35 -7.19
CA VAL A 125 -3.83 5.38 -7.63
C VAL A 125 -3.40 5.63 -9.05
N ASP A 126 -4.22 5.18 -10.00
CA ASP A 126 -4.22 5.76 -11.33
C ASP A 126 -4.47 7.25 -11.11
N GLU A 127 -3.40 8.05 -11.16
CA GLU A 127 -3.56 9.45 -11.47
C GLU A 127 -4.04 9.44 -12.92
N GLU A 128 -5.34 9.22 -13.11
CA GLU A 128 -6.02 9.81 -14.24
C GLU A 128 -5.69 11.29 -14.11
N GLU A 129 -4.67 11.74 -14.85
CA GLU A 129 -4.48 13.13 -15.20
C GLU A 129 -5.88 13.69 -15.36
N PRO A 130 -6.33 14.65 -14.53
CA PRO A 130 -7.59 15.30 -14.77
C PRO A 130 -7.39 16.05 -16.07
N ASP A 131 -7.75 15.37 -17.16
CA ASP A 131 -7.62 15.85 -18.51
C ASP A 131 -8.21 17.25 -18.47
N ALA A 132 -7.35 18.24 -18.69
CA ALA A 132 -7.68 19.64 -18.61
C ALA A 132 -8.53 20.04 -19.82
N SER A 133 -9.60 19.28 -20.08
CA SER A 133 -10.65 19.53 -21.05
C SER A 133 -11.93 18.73 -20.70
N THR A 134 -12.54 19.09 -19.56
CA THR A 134 -14.00 19.20 -19.31
C THR A 134 -14.86 17.92 -19.25
N PRO A 135 -16.02 17.90 -18.56
CA PRO A 135 -16.73 19.01 -17.92
C PRO A 135 -17.15 18.77 -16.45
N PHE A 136 -16.67 19.66 -15.57
CA PHE A 136 -17.35 20.04 -14.32
C PHE A 136 -18.66 20.83 -14.59
N GLN A 137 -19.39 20.50 -15.67
CA GLN A 137 -20.61 21.20 -16.11
C GLN A 137 -21.87 20.33 -16.10
N VAL A 138 -21.78 19.00 -15.90
CA VAL A 138 -23.00 18.17 -15.85
C VAL A 138 -23.79 18.36 -14.55
N PHE A 139 -23.12 18.76 -13.46
CA PHE A 139 -23.79 19.04 -12.19
C PHE A 139 -24.37 20.46 -12.09
N GLU A 140 -23.89 21.41 -12.89
CA GLU A 140 -24.38 22.79 -12.89
C GLU A 140 -25.75 22.93 -13.58
N ASP A 141 -26.08 22.06 -14.55
CA ASP A 141 -27.35 22.15 -15.27
C ASP A 141 -28.51 21.37 -14.61
N MET A 142 -28.22 20.35 -13.79
CA MET A 142 -29.27 19.55 -13.12
C MET A 142 -29.61 20.03 -11.70
N LEU A 143 -28.92 21.05 -11.18
CA LEU A 143 -29.13 21.62 -9.84
C LEU A 143 -29.67 23.06 -9.87
N LYS A 144 -30.05 23.57 -11.06
CA LYS A 144 -30.59 24.94 -11.21
C LYS A 144 -32.03 25.10 -10.72
N ASP A 145 -32.78 24.01 -10.56
CA ASP A 145 -34.22 24.08 -10.32
C ASP A 145 -34.64 23.90 -8.86
N ASN A 146 -33.69 23.64 -7.94
CA ASN A 146 -33.98 23.56 -6.52
C ASN A 146 -33.17 24.61 -5.74
N ILE A 147 -33.89 25.51 -5.06
CA ILE A 147 -33.29 26.58 -4.25
C ILE A 147 -32.37 25.99 -3.15
N SER A 148 -32.68 24.77 -2.69
CA SER A 148 -31.93 24.05 -1.66
C SER A 148 -30.53 23.59 -2.12
N SER A 149 -30.36 23.06 -3.35
CA SER A 149 -29.04 22.59 -3.78
C SER A 149 -28.12 23.72 -4.22
N ARG A 150 -28.67 24.85 -4.70
CA ARG A 150 -27.88 26.08 -4.91
C ARG A 150 -27.30 26.60 -3.60
N PHE A 151 -28.06 26.51 -2.51
CA PHE A 151 -27.60 26.93 -1.19
C PHE A 151 -26.49 26.03 -0.64
N LEU A 152 -26.62 24.71 -0.81
CA LEU A 152 -25.58 23.76 -0.43
C LEU A 152 -24.28 23.98 -1.22
N LEU A 153 -24.39 24.26 -2.51
CA LEU A 153 -23.23 24.56 -3.37
C LEU A 153 -22.49 25.83 -2.92
N ILE A 154 -23.21 26.89 -2.57
CA ILE A 154 -22.63 28.15 -2.09
C ILE A 154 -21.95 27.95 -0.72
N ALA A 155 -22.57 27.16 0.19
CA ALA A 155 -22.02 26.87 1.51
C ALA A 155 -20.70 26.09 1.42
N LEU A 156 -20.63 25.07 0.54
CA LEU A 156 -19.41 24.29 0.30
C LEU A 156 -18.30 25.13 -0.32
N LYS A 157 -18.64 26.09 -1.19
CA LYS A 157 -17.66 26.90 -1.91
C LYS A 157 -17.07 28.05 -1.10
N THR A 158 -17.81 28.58 -0.14
CA THR A 158 -17.41 29.79 0.60
C THR A 158 -16.86 29.50 2.00
N GLY A 159 -16.91 28.24 2.47
CA GLY A 159 -16.32 27.83 3.74
C GLY A 159 -16.84 28.57 4.97
N ASN A 160 -18.01 29.20 4.89
CA ASN A 160 -18.56 30.08 5.92
C ASN A 160 -19.88 29.51 6.48
N SER A 161 -19.91 29.23 7.77
CA SER A 161 -21.10 28.76 8.50
C SER A 161 -21.92 29.98 8.97
N VAL A 162 -22.75 30.54 8.09
CA VAL A 162 -23.74 31.56 8.47
C VAL A 162 -25.13 31.02 8.20
N VAL A 163 -25.85 30.69 9.27
CA VAL A 163 -27.29 30.42 9.28
C VAL A 163 -28.02 31.76 9.33
N PRO A 164 -29.02 32.01 8.47
CA PRO A 164 -30.03 33.00 8.77
C PRO A 164 -31.35 32.33 9.17
N ASP A 165 -31.82 32.71 10.35
CA ASP A 165 -33.21 32.63 10.79
C ASP A 165 -34.06 33.61 9.96
N LEU A 166 -35.22 33.15 9.47
CA LEU A 166 -36.47 33.89 9.30
C LEU A 166 -37.52 33.00 8.60
N GLY A 167 -38.63 32.76 9.30
CA GLY A 167 -39.71 31.88 8.88
C GLY A 167 -40.70 32.46 7.86
N ALA A 168 -41.48 31.57 7.25
CA ALA A 168 -42.93 31.64 7.06
C ALA A 168 -43.44 30.47 6.17
N GLU A 169 -44.04 29.47 6.83
CA GLU A 169 -45.32 28.79 6.55
C GLU A 169 -45.71 28.19 5.17
N VAL A 170 -46.24 26.94 5.27
CA VAL A 170 -47.31 26.26 4.48
C VAL A 170 -46.94 25.07 3.57
N MET A 171 -47.29 23.88 4.11
CA MET A 171 -47.80 22.61 3.54
C MET A 171 -47.09 21.88 2.38
N SER A 172 -46.66 20.64 2.64
CA SER A 172 -47.51 19.44 2.55
C SER A 172 -46.68 18.18 2.87
N GLY A 173 -47.32 17.20 3.51
CA GLY A 173 -46.65 16.05 4.12
C GLY A 173 -46.13 15.02 3.14
N VAL A 174 -44.95 14.48 3.45
CA VAL A 174 -44.54 13.13 3.06
C VAL A 174 -43.84 12.51 4.27
N ASN A 175 -44.57 11.69 5.03
CA ASN A 175 -43.99 10.84 6.06
C ASN A 175 -43.17 9.75 5.36
N SER A 176 -41.86 9.94 5.27
CA SER A 176 -40.92 8.83 5.18
C SER A 176 -40.33 8.62 6.57
N SER A 177 -40.93 7.70 7.33
CA SER A 177 -40.38 7.23 8.59
C SER A 177 -39.09 6.44 8.31
N SER A 178 -37.96 7.13 8.26
CA SER A 178 -36.66 6.48 8.50
C SER A 178 -36.49 6.46 10.01
N GLU A 179 -36.77 5.30 10.62
CA GLU A 179 -36.43 5.08 12.03
C GLU A 179 -34.91 5.34 12.24
N PRO A 180 -34.51 5.97 13.34
CA PRO A 180 -33.11 6.08 13.71
C PRO A 180 -32.57 4.67 13.96
N VAL A 181 -31.47 4.32 13.26
CA VAL A 181 -30.78 3.03 13.41
C VAL A 181 -30.44 2.82 14.89
N LYS A 182 -31.00 1.77 15.49
CA LYS A 182 -30.81 1.48 16.91
C LYS A 182 -29.44 0.86 17.14
N LEU A 183 -28.80 1.22 18.25
CA LEU A 183 -27.43 0.83 18.59
C LEU A 183 -27.26 -0.70 18.73
N GLU A 184 -28.34 -1.40 19.05
CA GLU A 184 -28.44 -2.87 19.07
C GLU A 184 -28.19 -3.52 17.70
N ASP A 185 -28.65 -2.90 16.61
CA ASP A 185 -28.46 -3.44 15.25
C ASP A 185 -27.00 -3.38 14.82
N LEU A 186 -26.26 -2.35 15.25
CA LEU A 186 -24.81 -2.26 15.03
C LEU A 186 -24.05 -3.34 15.81
N GLN A 187 -24.47 -3.67 17.03
CA GLN A 187 -23.84 -4.72 17.83
C GLN A 187 -24.05 -6.12 17.25
N ARG A 188 -25.19 -6.35 16.59
CA ARG A 188 -25.48 -7.61 15.88
C ARG A 188 -24.57 -7.84 14.67
N ILE A 189 -24.25 -6.79 13.91
CA ILE A 189 -23.38 -6.89 12.73
C ILE A 189 -21.94 -7.27 13.13
N LEU A 190 -21.42 -6.67 14.21
CA LEU A 190 -20.05 -6.94 14.68
C LEU A 190 -19.88 -8.35 15.28
N SER A 191 -20.96 -8.95 15.80
CA SER A 191 -20.90 -10.27 16.42
C SER A 191 -20.77 -11.43 15.41
N ASN A 192 -21.13 -11.21 14.15
CA ASN A 192 -21.09 -12.25 13.11
C ASN A 192 -19.75 -12.35 12.33
N ILE A 193 -18.80 -11.44 12.57
CA ILE A 193 -17.50 -11.42 11.86
C ILE A 193 -16.42 -12.22 12.64
N GLY A 194 -16.74 -12.73 13.84
CA GLY A 194 -15.78 -13.34 14.77
C GLY A 194 -15.47 -14.83 14.61
N ALA A 195 -15.84 -15.50 13.51
CA ALA A 195 -15.62 -16.95 13.38
C ALA A 195 -15.23 -17.36 11.96
N GLY A 196 -13.93 -17.51 11.72
CA GLY A 196 -13.43 -18.20 10.52
C GLY A 196 -12.10 -17.68 10.02
N GLY A 197 -11.02 -17.90 10.79
CA GLY A 197 -9.67 -17.60 10.37
C GLY A 197 -8.68 -18.52 11.08
N VAL A 198 -8.55 -19.74 10.55
CA VAL A 198 -7.55 -20.72 10.95
C VAL A 198 -6.18 -20.11 10.69
N PHE A 199 -5.43 -19.81 11.75
CA PHE A 199 -4.00 -19.55 11.65
C PHE A 199 -3.30 -20.88 11.34
N CYS A 200 -3.05 -21.15 10.06
CA CYS A 200 -2.04 -22.12 9.67
C CYS A 200 -0.66 -21.56 10.06
N SER A 201 -0.19 -21.97 11.23
CA SER A 201 1.19 -21.77 11.64
C SER A 201 2.07 -22.68 10.78
N ASP A 202 2.70 -22.09 9.77
CA ASP A 202 3.60 -22.77 8.86
C ASP A 202 4.92 -23.10 9.59
N SER A 203 4.96 -24.29 10.21
CA SER A 203 6.05 -24.85 11.02
C SER A 203 7.37 -25.07 10.26
N ALA A 204 7.44 -24.78 8.96
CA ALA A 204 8.63 -25.03 8.14
C ALA A 204 9.74 -23.98 8.32
N ILE A 205 9.44 -22.77 8.82
CA ILE A 205 10.45 -21.71 9.00
C ILE A 205 11.30 -21.96 10.26
N ASP A 206 10.71 -22.55 11.30
CA ASP A 206 11.34 -22.76 12.62
C ASP A 206 12.61 -23.62 12.58
N HIS A 207 12.76 -24.49 11.58
CA HIS A 207 13.90 -25.41 11.48
C HIS A 207 15.07 -24.90 10.63
N ILE A 208 14.89 -23.85 9.81
CA ILE A 208 15.90 -23.48 8.80
C ILE A 208 16.89 -22.44 9.34
N LEU A 209 16.51 -21.66 10.35
CA LEU A 209 17.31 -20.53 10.83
C LEU A 209 18.17 -20.79 12.07
N VAL A 210 18.18 -22.04 12.57
CA VAL A 210 18.96 -22.44 13.76
C VAL A 210 20.45 -22.62 13.45
N CYS A 211 20.88 -22.50 12.19
CA CYS A 211 22.26 -22.81 11.78
C CYS A 211 23.14 -21.61 11.38
N CYS A 212 22.70 -20.38 11.64
CA CYS A 212 23.50 -19.16 11.46
C CYS A 212 24.43 -18.93 12.65
N THR A 213 25.59 -19.57 12.63
CA THR A 213 26.76 -19.32 13.50
C THR A 213 28.01 -19.29 12.62
#